data_AF-A0A3R7C016-F1
#
_entry.id   AF-A0A3R7C016-F1
#
_cell.length_a   1.000
_cell.length_b   1.000
_cell.length_c   1.000
_cell.angle_alpha   90.00
_cell.angle_beta   90.00
_cell.angle_gamma   90.00
#
_symmetry.space_group_name_H-M   'P 1'
#
loop_
_entity.id
_entity.type
_entity.pdbx_description
1 polymer ?
#
loop_
_entity_poly.entity_id
_entity_poly.type
_entity_poly.pdbx_seq_one_letter_code
_entity_poly.pdbx_strand_id
1 'polypeptide(L)' 'MEDIYDRLVLKGTTTIGVVCKDGVILSSDTRVTMGYFVAHKKGKKIYKIDDHLAMTISGGV' A
#
# COMPACT_ATOMS: atom_id res chain seq x y z
N MET A 1 19.25 -4.99 17.49
CA MET A 1 18.66 -5.71 16.33
C MET A 1 17.14 -5.64 16.35
N GLU A 2 16.51 -5.75 17.53
CA GLU A 2 15.08 -5.47 17.76
C GLU A 2 14.62 -4.08 17.28
N ASP A 3 15.39 -3.02 17.60
CA ASP A 3 15.01 -1.62 17.32
C ASP A 3 14.87 -1.28 15.81
N ILE A 4 15.61 -1.94 14.92
CA ILE A 4 15.46 -1.72 13.47
C ILE A 4 14.17 -2.35 12.94
N TYR A 5 13.79 -3.52 13.45
CA TYR A 5 12.59 -4.23 13.03
C TYR A 5 11.33 -3.41 13.36
N ASP A 6 11.23 -2.92 14.59
CA ASP A 6 10.08 -2.10 15.03
C ASP A 6 9.94 -0.80 14.24
N ARG A 7 11.06 -0.17 13.88
CA ARG A 7 11.05 1.07 13.08
C ARG A 7 10.54 0.87 11.65
N LEU A 8 10.72 -0.31 11.08
CA LEU A 8 10.29 -0.62 9.71
C LEU A 8 8.84 -1.09 9.66
N VAL A 9 8.36 -1.82 10.67
CA VAL A 9 6.98 -2.35 10.73
C VAL A 9 5.93 -1.23 10.72
N LEU A 10 6.22 -0.09 11.33
CA LEU A 10 5.27 1.03 11.46
C LEU A 10 5.30 2.01 10.27
N LYS A 11 6.11 1.75 9.24
CA LYS A 11 6.37 2.67 8.14
C LYS A 11 6.17 1.99 6.78
N GLY A 12 6.04 2.82 5.74
CA GLY A 12 5.89 2.36 4.38
C GLY A 12 4.43 2.23 3.94
N THR A 13 4.25 1.57 2.80
CA THR A 13 2.94 1.31 2.19
C THR A 13 2.61 -0.16 2.34
N THR A 14 1.42 -0.44 2.86
CA THR A 14 0.90 -1.81 2.97
C THR A 14 -0.17 -2.01 1.91
N THR A 15 0.07 -2.98 1.03
CA THR A 15 -0.90 -3.41 0.03
C THR A 15 -1.20 -4.89 0.19
N ILE A 16 -2.44 -5.28 -0.12
CA ILE A 16 -2.95 -6.64 0.01
C ILE A 16 -3.70 -6.98 -1.28
N GLY A 17 -3.47 -8.19 -1.79
CA GLY A 17 -4.31 -8.84 -2.80
C GLY A 17 -4.84 -10.15 -2.24
N VAL A 18 -6.14 -10.40 -2.43
CA VAL A 18 -6.80 -11.64 -2.01
C VAL A 18 -7.47 -12.29 -3.21
N VAL A 19 -7.22 -13.57 -3.40
CA VAL A 19 -7.92 -14.39 -4.41
C VAL A 19 -9.19 -14.97 -3.78
N CYS A 20 -10.31 -14.79 -4.47
CA CYS A 20 -11.63 -15.32 -4.10
C CYS A 20 -12.11 -16.29 -5.19
N LYS A 21 -13.21 -17.01 -4.92
CA LYS A 21 -13.77 -17.99 -5.89
C LYS A 21 -14.06 -17.37 -7.26
N ASP A 22 -14.62 -16.16 -7.27
CA ASP A 22 -15.14 -15.51 -8.48
C ASP A 22 -14.36 -14.24 -8.88
N GLY A 23 -13.18 -14.01 -8.29
CA GLY A 23 -12.39 -12.82 -8.60
C GLY A 23 -11.28 -12.52 -7.60
N VAL A 24 -10.79 -11.28 -7.63
CA VAL A 24 -9.74 -10.80 -6.73
C VAL A 24 -10.15 -9.50 -6.04
N ILE A 25 -9.69 -9.31 -4.81
CA ILE A 25 -9.82 -8.07 -4.06
C ILE A 25 -8.44 -7.46 -3.89
N LEU A 26 -8.29 -6.18 -4.27
CA LEU A 26 -7.11 -5.39 -4.00
C LEU A 26 -7.42 -4.34 -2.94
N SER A 27 -6.52 -4.17 -1.99
CA SER A 27 -6.61 -3.14 -0.96
C SER A 27 -5.23 -2.54 -0.67
N SER A 28 -5.23 -1.31 -0.16
CA SER A 28 -4.03 -0.60 0.25
C SER A 28 -4.36 0.41 1.33
N ASP A 29 -3.40 0.67 2.20
CA ASP A 29 -3.48 1.84 3.08
C ASP A 29 -3.52 3.15 2.27
N THR A 30 -3.93 4.25 2.88
CA THR A 30 -4.08 5.55 2.23
C THR A 30 -3.07 6.60 2.68
N ARG A 31 -2.15 6.26 3.59
CA ARG A 31 -1.18 7.21 4.12
C ARG A 31 -0.01 7.35 3.14
N VAL A 32 0.44 8.59 2.92
CA VAL A 32 1.68 8.89 2.19
C VAL A 32 2.55 9.73 3.11
N THR A 33 3.79 9.30 3.31
CA THR A 33 4.74 9.93 4.22
C THR A 33 6.03 10.33 3.51
N MET A 34 6.56 11.50 3.83
CA MET A 34 7.93 11.92 3.48
C MET A 34 8.75 11.95 4.77
N GLY A 35 9.47 10.87 5.06
CA GLY A 35 10.10 10.68 6.37
C GLY A 35 9.06 10.58 7.48
N TYR A 36 9.08 11.52 8.43
CA TYR A 36 8.13 11.60 9.55
C TYR A 36 6.88 12.45 9.26
N PHE A 37 6.84 13.15 8.12
CA PHE A 37 5.73 14.03 7.76
C PHE A 37 4.66 13.27 6.96
N VAL A 38 3.39 13.37 7.38
CA VAL A 38 2.27 12.81 6.61
C VAL A 38 1.90 13.80 5.50
N ALA A 39 2.49 13.61 4.32
CA ALA A 39 2.26 14.43 3.14
C ALA A 39 0.82 14.32 2.62
N HIS A 40 0.21 13.14 2.72
CA HIS A 40 -1.18 12.94 2.31
C HIS A 40 -1.87 11.83 3.13
N LYS A 41 -3.10 12.08 3.59
CA LYS A 41 -3.87 11.11 4.41
C LYS A 41 -4.77 10.19 3.59
N LYS A 42 -5.06 10.53 2.34
CA LYS A 42 -6.00 9.84 1.44
C LYS A 42 -5.38 9.50 0.09
N GLY A 43 -4.10 9.14 0.07
CA GLY A 43 -3.35 8.88 -1.15
C GLY A 43 -3.93 7.68 -1.86
N LYS A 44 -4.29 7.83 -3.14
CA LYS A 44 -4.77 6.73 -3.95
C LYS A 44 -3.57 5.88 -4.36
N LYS A 45 -3.65 4.57 -4.06
CA LYS A 45 -2.62 3.60 -4.44
C LYS A 45 -3.14 2.43 -5.26
N ILE A 46 -4.45 2.36 -5.47
CA ILE A 46 -5.11 1.32 -6.26
C ILE A 46 -5.55 1.95 -7.58
N TYR A 47 -5.13 1.36 -8.69
CA TYR A 47 -5.40 1.86 -10.03
C TYR A 47 -5.98 0.74 -10.91
N LYS A 48 -7.08 1.05 -11.59
CA LYS A 48 -7.60 0.24 -12.69
C LYS A 48 -6.67 0.44 -13.89
N ILE A 49 -6.16 -0.65 -14.45
CA ILE A 49 -5.33 -0.64 -15.65
C ILE A 49 -6.19 -0.99 -16.87
N ASP A 50 -7.06 -1.99 -16.72
CA ASP A 50 -8.03 -2.44 -17.71
C ASP A 50 -9.32 -2.96 -17.00
N ASP A 51 -10.32 -3.42 -17.73
CA ASP A 51 -11.57 -3.98 -17.20
C ASP A 51 -11.34 -5.22 -16.32
N HIS A 52 -10.31 -6.01 -16.62
CA HIS A 52 -9.95 -7.22 -15.87
C HIS A 52 -8.55 -7.15 -15.22
N LEU A 53 -7.94 -5.96 -15.13
CA LEU A 53 -6.61 -5.78 -14.55
C LEU A 53 -6.55 -4.52 -13.68
N ALA A 54 -6.05 -4.68 -12.46
CA ALA A 54 -5.79 -3.57 -11.54
C ALA A 54 -4.46 -3.79 -10.82
N MET A 55 -3.91 -2.71 -10.30
CA MET A 55 -2.63 -2.73 -9.59
C MET A 55 -2.71 -1.96 -8.27
N THR A 56 -1.77 -2.27 -7.40
CA THR A 56 -1.44 -1.47 -6.23
C THR A 56 0.00 -0.98 -6.32
N ILE A 57 0.31 0.14 -5.66
CA ILE A 57 1.64 0.74 -5.66
C ILE A 57 2.19 0.69 -4.24
N SER A 58 3.42 0.19 -4.08
CA SER A 58 4.21 0.25 -2.85
C SER A 58 5.69 0.44 -3.20
N GLY A 59 6.51 0.83 -2.22
CA GLY A 59 7.93 1.15 -2.43
C GLY A 59 8.20 2.64 -2.52
N GLY A 60 9.42 2.98 -2.94
CA GLY A 60 9.98 4.32 -2.82
C GLY A 60 9.67 5.27 -3.97
N VAL A 61 9.33 6.51 -3.61
CA VAL A 61 9.97 7.73 -4.12
C VAL A 61 10.85 8.30 -3.04
#